data_AF-A0A7S0XJ46-F1
#
_entry.id   AF-A0A7S0XJ46-F1
#
_cell.length_a   1.000
_cell.length_b   1.000
_cell.length_c   1.000
_cell.angle_alpha   90.00
_cell.angle_beta   90.00
_cell.angle_gamma   90.00
#
_symmetry.space_group_name_H-M   'P 1'
#
loop_
_entity.id
_entity.type
_entity.pdbx_description
1 polymer ?
#
loop_
_entity_poly.entity_id
_entity_poly.type
_entity_poly.pdbx_seq_one_letter_code
_entity_poly.pdbx_strand_id
1 'polypeptide(L)'
;MTVLVWYHVAVRIMKRVVDLMRQQADPGAQAVDAAGVSQSKRVGTHYATALTSIPLRPEHWARAVRAAVDYNVAIRNYGVGARGIEMIRRKAQEDPSAVRAVDITALERTYAQCSSNRFANAYPQPSMSVCFHTLNFIGPASVTLKCSVCPAIFLAAAGYNRTQRCPCCHLGVLM
;
A
#
# COMPACT_ATOMS: atom_id res chain seq x y z
N MET A 1 -13.69 8.43 -15.82
CA MET A 1 -13.58 9.12 -14.50
C MET A 1 -13.04 8.23 -13.37
N THR A 2 -13.44 6.95 -13.26
CA THR A 2 -12.97 6.01 -12.20
C THR A 2 -11.44 5.89 -12.08
N VAL A 3 -10.71 5.87 -13.20
CA VAL A 3 -9.23 5.79 -13.21
C VAL A 3 -8.55 6.96 -12.48
N LEU A 4 -9.10 8.16 -12.56
CA LEU A 4 -8.50 9.36 -11.94
C LEU A 4 -8.63 9.31 -10.42
N VAL A 5 -9.72 8.77 -9.90
CA VAL A 5 -9.95 8.73 -8.45
C VAL A 5 -9.02 7.71 -7.77
N TRP A 6 -8.81 6.55 -8.39
CA TRP A 6 -7.84 5.57 -7.90
C TRP A 6 -6.41 6.09 -7.97
N TYR A 7 -6.09 6.84 -9.02
CA TYR A 7 -4.81 7.53 -9.13
C TYR A 7 -4.63 8.54 -7.99
N HIS A 8 -5.65 9.35 -7.67
CA HIS A 8 -5.59 10.29 -6.53
C HIS A 8 -5.41 9.58 -5.18
N VAL A 9 -6.10 8.47 -4.94
CA VAL A 9 -5.91 7.68 -3.72
C VAL A 9 -4.49 7.11 -3.65
N ALA A 10 -4.01 6.52 -4.74
CA ALA A 10 -2.65 5.98 -4.81
C ALA A 10 -1.58 7.07 -4.59
N VAL A 11 -1.76 8.25 -5.17
CA VAL A 11 -0.87 9.41 -4.95
C VAL A 11 -0.88 9.84 -3.50
N ARG A 12 -2.04 9.92 -2.84
CA ARG A 12 -2.11 10.28 -1.41
C ARG A 12 -1.45 9.24 -0.51
N ILE A 13 -1.63 7.94 -0.81
CA ILE A 13 -0.98 6.84 -0.09
C ILE A 13 0.54 6.89 -0.31
N MET A 14 0.99 7.03 -1.56
CA MET A 14 2.42 7.16 -1.88
C MET A 14 3.05 8.38 -1.20
N LYS A 15 2.36 9.53 -1.20
CA LYS A 15 2.83 10.72 -0.47
C LYS A 15 3.02 10.40 1.01
N ARG A 16 2.07 9.71 1.64
CA ARG A 16 2.18 9.32 3.05
C ARG A 16 3.34 8.35 3.31
N VAL A 17 3.58 7.40 2.40
CA VAL A 17 4.73 6.49 2.46
C VAL A 17 6.05 7.28 2.35
N VAL A 18 6.16 8.18 1.38
CA VAL A 18 7.36 9.00 1.16
C VAL A 18 7.62 9.94 2.35
N ASP A 19 6.58 10.58 2.89
CA ASP A 19 6.70 11.45 4.06
C ASP A 19 7.24 10.65 5.26
N LEU A 20 6.74 9.43 5.47
CA LEU A 20 7.24 8.53 6.52
C LEU A 20 8.68 8.07 6.28
N MET A 21 9.07 7.81 5.02
CA MET A 21 10.47 7.50 4.68
C MET A 21 11.40 8.69 4.96
N ARG A 22 10.99 9.91 4.60
CA ARG A 22 11.77 11.14 4.83
C ARG A 22 11.94 11.43 6.32
N GLN A 23 10.88 11.29 7.11
CA GLN A 23 10.93 11.42 8.57
C GLN A 23 11.91 10.42 9.23
N GLN A 24 12.12 9.25 8.61
CA GLN A 24 13.10 8.27 9.09
C GLN A 24 14.53 8.57 8.66
N ALA A 25 14.71 9.28 7.55
CA ALA A 25 16.02 9.64 7.00
C ALA A 25 16.62 10.89 7.65
N ASP A 26 15.82 11.69 8.37
CA ASP A 26 16.28 12.90 9.06
C ASP A 26 16.86 12.56 10.46
N PRO A 27 18.18 12.66 10.67
CA PRO A 27 18.81 12.38 11.96
C PRO A 27 18.49 13.43 13.03
N GLY A 28 18.06 14.65 12.66
CA GLY A 28 17.74 15.72 13.61
C GLY A 28 16.37 15.57 14.30
N ALA A 29 15.48 14.73 13.73
CA ALA A 29 14.17 14.42 14.30
C ALA A 29 14.18 13.20 15.24
N GLN A 30 15.35 12.60 15.51
CA GLN A 30 15.49 11.35 16.29
C GLN A 30 15.41 11.53 17.82
N ALA A 31 14.79 12.61 18.31
CA ALA A 31 14.35 12.73 19.70
C ALA A 31 12.97 12.07 19.93
N VAL A 32 12.58 11.13 19.06
CA VAL A 32 11.36 10.33 19.20
C VAL A 32 11.78 8.94 19.64
N ASP A 33 11.28 8.50 20.80
CA ASP A 33 11.59 7.20 21.41
C ASP A 33 11.57 6.05 20.39
N ALA A 34 12.38 5.02 20.61
CA ALA A 34 12.47 3.83 19.74
C ALA A 34 11.08 3.20 19.44
N ALA A 35 10.12 3.39 20.35
CA ALA A 35 8.72 3.02 20.18
C ALA A 35 8.02 3.79 19.04
N GLY A 36 8.24 5.10 18.91
CA GLY A 36 7.65 5.95 17.85
C GLY A 36 8.23 5.66 16.47
N VAL A 37 9.53 5.33 16.39
CA VAL A 37 10.17 4.89 15.14
C VAL A 37 9.60 3.54 14.69
N SER A 38 9.39 2.61 15.62
CA SER A 38 8.77 1.30 15.37
C SER A 38 7.32 1.45 14.88
N GLN A 39 6.54 2.34 15.50
CA GLN A 39 5.15 2.60 15.10
C GLN A 39 5.09 3.22 13.70
N SER A 40 5.95 4.17 13.37
CA SER A 40 5.98 4.81 12.04
C SER A 40 6.32 3.82 10.92
N LYS A 41 7.25 2.89 11.16
CA LYS A 41 7.59 1.79 10.23
C LYS A 41 6.43 0.82 10.05
N ARG A 42 5.74 0.47 11.13
CA ARG A 42 4.51 -0.33 11.06
C ARG A 42 3.46 0.39 10.20
N VAL A 43 3.15 1.66 10.51
CA VAL A 43 2.21 2.52 9.77
C VAL A 43 2.54 2.58 8.28
N GLY A 44 3.80 2.80 7.90
CA GLY A 44 4.18 2.82 6.49
C GLY A 44 4.06 1.47 5.80
N THR A 45 4.29 0.36 6.52
CA THR A 45 4.07 -1.02 6.00
C THR A 45 2.61 -1.23 5.58
N HIS A 46 1.67 -0.70 6.37
CA HIS A 46 0.26 -0.76 6.02
C HIS A 46 -0.04 0.01 4.74
N TYR A 47 0.45 1.24 4.63
CA TYR A 47 0.22 2.06 3.44
C TYR A 47 0.83 1.42 2.19
N ALA A 48 2.04 0.87 2.29
CA ALA A 48 2.68 0.11 1.22
C ALA A 48 1.84 -1.10 0.81
N THR A 49 1.25 -1.82 1.78
CA THR A 49 0.37 -2.96 1.50
C THR A 49 -0.96 -2.51 0.87
N ALA A 50 -1.57 -1.44 1.35
CA ALA A 50 -2.79 -0.87 0.77
C ALA A 50 -2.57 -0.38 -0.67
N LEU A 51 -1.36 0.09 -0.99
CA LEU A 51 -1.01 0.54 -2.33
C LEU A 51 -1.09 -0.59 -3.37
N THR A 52 -0.83 -1.84 -2.99
CA THR A 52 -0.86 -2.99 -3.92
C THR A 52 -2.28 -3.46 -4.27
N SER A 53 -3.28 -3.08 -3.48
CA SER A 53 -4.70 -3.45 -3.69
C SER A 53 -5.51 -2.40 -4.46
N ILE A 54 -4.91 -1.25 -4.80
CA ILE A 54 -5.59 -0.19 -5.53
C ILE A 54 -5.74 -0.60 -7.00
N PRO A 55 -6.95 -0.54 -7.58
CA PRO A 55 -7.18 -0.87 -8.98
C PRO A 55 -6.67 0.26 -9.88
N LEU A 56 -5.38 0.23 -10.15
CA LEU A 56 -4.68 1.14 -11.06
C LEU A 56 -4.57 0.52 -12.46
N ARG A 57 -4.28 1.37 -13.45
CA ARG A 57 -3.85 0.87 -14.77
C ARG A 57 -2.61 -0.01 -14.61
N PRO A 58 -2.44 -1.07 -15.41
CA PRO A 58 -1.41 -2.08 -15.20
C PRO A 58 0.01 -1.50 -14.96
N GLU A 59 0.44 -0.55 -15.79
CA GLU A 59 1.75 0.11 -15.65
C GLU A 59 1.90 0.89 -14.33
N HIS A 60 0.85 1.61 -13.91
CA HIS A 60 0.84 2.35 -12.65
C HIS A 60 0.77 1.42 -11.45
N TRP A 61 0.03 0.33 -11.56
CA TRP A 61 -0.03 -0.72 -10.57
C TRP A 61 1.36 -1.32 -10.35
N ALA A 62 2.09 -1.66 -11.42
CA ALA A 62 3.43 -2.23 -11.31
C ALA A 62 4.42 -1.27 -10.60
N ARG A 63 4.36 0.03 -10.90
CA ARG A 63 5.15 1.06 -10.19
C ARG A 63 4.75 1.18 -8.71
N ALA A 64 3.45 1.16 -8.42
CA ALA A 64 2.93 1.20 -7.07
C ALA A 64 3.39 -0.01 -6.24
N VAL A 65 3.32 -1.22 -6.80
CA VAL A 65 3.83 -2.43 -6.15
C VAL A 65 5.34 -2.36 -5.97
N ARG A 66 6.09 -1.86 -6.96
CA ARG A 66 7.55 -1.67 -6.83
C ARG A 66 7.90 -0.74 -5.66
N ALA A 67 7.23 0.41 -5.55
CA ALA A 67 7.44 1.33 -4.43
C ALA A 67 7.11 0.68 -3.07
N ALA A 68 6.07 -0.15 -3.02
CA ALA A 68 5.74 -0.92 -1.82
C ALA A 68 6.82 -1.96 -1.47
N VAL A 69 7.40 -2.63 -2.47
CA VAL A 69 8.54 -3.54 -2.29
C VAL A 69 9.74 -2.79 -1.72
N ASP A 70 10.13 -1.67 -2.35
CA ASP A 70 11.29 -0.88 -1.93
C ASP A 70 11.14 -0.39 -0.48
N TYR A 71 9.96 0.10 -0.11
CA TYR A 71 9.65 0.48 1.27
C TYR A 71 9.84 -0.70 2.25
N ASN A 72 9.24 -1.86 1.96
CA ASN A 72 9.30 -3.01 2.84
C ASN A 72 10.72 -3.56 2.99
N VAL A 73 11.51 -3.58 1.91
CA VAL A 73 12.91 -3.98 1.97
C VAL A 73 13.73 -3.00 2.82
N ALA A 74 13.52 -1.69 2.65
CA ALA A 74 14.21 -0.65 3.42
C ALA A 74 13.99 -0.79 4.94
N ILE A 75 12.81 -1.25 5.37
CA ILE A 75 12.49 -1.50 6.79
C ILE A 75 12.71 -2.96 7.23
N ARG A 76 13.40 -3.78 6.43
CA ARG A 76 13.71 -5.19 6.73
C ARG A 76 12.48 -6.11 6.83
N ASN A 77 11.42 -5.81 6.10
CA ASN A 77 10.27 -6.69 5.86
C ASN A 77 10.45 -7.48 4.56
N TYR A 78 11.44 -8.38 4.54
CA TYR A 78 11.86 -9.08 3.34
C TYR A 78 10.82 -10.06 2.80
N GLY A 79 10.05 -10.71 3.67
CA GLY A 79 8.95 -11.59 3.26
C GLY A 79 7.75 -10.85 2.67
N VAL A 80 7.50 -9.61 3.09
CA VAL A 80 6.50 -8.73 2.44
C VAL A 80 7.02 -8.25 1.09
N GLY A 81 8.28 -7.80 1.04
CA GLY A 81 8.93 -7.38 -0.21
C GLY A 81 8.92 -8.50 -1.26
N ALA A 82 9.30 -9.72 -0.89
CA ALA A 82 9.29 -10.88 -1.78
C ALA A 82 7.90 -11.18 -2.36
N ARG A 83 6.84 -11.12 -1.54
CA ARG A 83 5.46 -11.30 -2.04
C ARG A 83 5.05 -10.24 -3.06
N GLY A 84 5.46 -8.99 -2.87
CA GLY A 84 5.23 -7.93 -3.87
C GLY A 84 5.96 -8.20 -5.19
N ILE A 85 7.18 -8.73 -5.14
CA ILE A 85 7.94 -9.15 -6.32
C ILE A 85 7.21 -10.30 -7.04
N GLU A 86 6.74 -11.31 -6.32
CA GLU A 86 5.97 -12.42 -6.89
C GLU A 86 4.67 -11.95 -7.55
N MET A 87 3.99 -10.95 -6.99
CA MET A 87 2.83 -10.33 -7.63
C MET A 87 3.18 -9.72 -8.98
N ILE A 88 4.29 -8.97 -9.06
CA ILE A 88 4.78 -8.40 -10.32
C ILE A 88 5.15 -9.50 -11.32
N ARG A 89 5.88 -10.55 -10.88
CA ARG A 89 6.25 -11.68 -11.75
C ARG A 89 5.04 -12.39 -12.33
N ARG A 90 4.04 -12.71 -11.51
CA ARG A 90 2.80 -13.33 -11.97
C ARG A 90 2.09 -12.44 -12.99
N LYS A 91 2.03 -11.12 -12.74
CA LYS A 91 1.43 -10.19 -13.69
C LYS A 91 2.22 -10.09 -15.00
N ALA A 92 3.55 -10.15 -14.94
CA ALA A 92 4.40 -10.17 -16.12
C ALA A 92 4.16 -11.39 -17.01
N GLN A 93 3.84 -12.55 -16.41
CA GLN A 93 3.50 -13.77 -17.13
C GLN A 93 2.12 -13.68 -17.79
N GLU A 94 1.14 -13.08 -17.11
CA GLU A 94 -0.21 -12.87 -17.65
C GLU A 94 -0.25 -11.78 -18.73
N ASP A 95 0.45 -10.67 -18.50
CA ASP A 95 0.47 -9.48 -19.34
C ASP A 95 1.84 -8.79 -19.23
N PRO A 96 2.80 -9.11 -20.12
CA PRO A 96 4.12 -8.48 -20.12
C PRO A 96 4.06 -6.96 -20.30
N SER A 97 3.00 -6.46 -20.95
CA SER A 97 2.84 -5.02 -21.15
C SER A 97 2.57 -4.26 -19.86
N ALA A 98 1.94 -4.91 -18.88
CA ALA A 98 1.62 -4.35 -17.57
C ALA A 98 2.84 -3.94 -16.75
N VAL A 99 3.99 -4.60 -16.98
CA VAL A 99 5.18 -4.46 -16.15
C VAL A 99 6.35 -3.80 -16.87
N ARG A 100 6.17 -3.33 -18.12
CA ARG A 100 7.24 -2.69 -18.92
C ARG A 100 7.94 -1.55 -18.20
N ALA A 101 7.22 -0.86 -17.32
CA ALA A 101 7.75 0.26 -16.55
C ALA A 101 8.60 -0.15 -15.33
N VAL A 102 8.81 -1.44 -15.09
CA VAL A 102 9.58 -1.98 -13.96
C VAL A 102 10.80 -2.73 -14.49
N ASP A 103 11.98 -2.39 -13.96
CA ASP A 103 13.21 -3.11 -14.24
C ASP A 103 13.19 -4.48 -13.54
N ILE A 104 12.97 -5.54 -14.32
CA ILE A 104 12.94 -6.92 -13.83
C ILE A 104 14.29 -7.35 -13.26
N THR A 105 15.41 -6.94 -13.84
CA THR A 105 16.75 -7.28 -13.33
C THR A 105 17.01 -6.65 -11.96
N ALA A 106 16.57 -5.41 -11.73
CA ALA A 106 16.58 -4.80 -10.40
C ALA A 106 15.64 -5.53 -9.42
N LEU A 107 14.48 -6.00 -9.90
CA LEU A 107 13.53 -6.80 -9.13
C LEU A 107 14.15 -8.11 -8.65
N GLU A 108 14.85 -8.83 -9.53
CA GLU A 108 15.52 -10.10 -9.22
C GLU A 108 16.64 -9.92 -8.19
N ARG A 109 17.45 -8.86 -8.29
CA ARG A 109 18.45 -8.52 -7.26
C ARG A 109 17.81 -8.27 -5.90
N THR A 110 16.67 -7.56 -5.90
CA THR A 110 15.90 -7.30 -4.66
C THR A 110 15.36 -8.62 -4.08
N TYR A 111 14.89 -9.53 -4.93
CA TYR A 111 14.41 -10.85 -4.49
C TYR A 111 15.53 -11.70 -3.90
N ALA A 112 16.71 -11.72 -4.52
CA ALA A 112 17.88 -12.39 -3.99
C ALA A 112 18.29 -11.82 -2.62
N GLN A 113 18.22 -10.50 -2.45
CA GLN A 113 18.40 -9.87 -1.13
C GLN A 113 17.37 -10.38 -0.12
N CYS A 114 16.08 -10.41 -0.48
CA CYS A 114 15.05 -10.95 0.42
C CYS A 114 15.30 -12.42 0.80
N SER A 115 15.73 -13.23 -0.17
CA SER A 115 16.05 -14.64 0.02
C SER A 115 17.26 -14.85 0.94
N SER A 116 18.34 -14.07 0.77
CA SER A 116 19.51 -14.11 1.66
C SER A 116 19.18 -13.76 3.12
N ASN A 117 18.14 -12.94 3.32
CA ASN A 117 17.60 -12.61 4.64
C ASN A 117 16.48 -13.56 5.09
N ARG A 118 16.39 -14.74 4.48
CA ARG A 118 15.42 -15.81 4.80
C ARG A 118 13.96 -15.36 4.77
N PHE A 119 13.64 -14.33 3.98
CA PHE A 119 12.30 -13.75 3.91
C PHE A 119 11.76 -13.28 5.27
N ALA A 120 12.65 -12.97 6.23
CA ALA A 120 12.26 -12.53 7.56
C ALA A 120 11.55 -11.17 7.51
N ASN A 121 10.60 -10.96 8.42
CA ASN A 121 9.94 -9.67 8.59
C ASN A 121 10.26 -9.10 9.96
N ALA A 122 10.90 -7.94 9.98
CA ALA A 122 11.19 -7.21 11.22
C ALA A 122 9.91 -6.69 11.90
N TYR A 123 8.87 -6.43 11.12
CA TYR A 123 7.59 -5.92 11.60
C TYR A 123 6.45 -6.83 11.16
N PRO A 124 5.50 -7.16 12.05
CA PRO A 124 4.36 -8.01 11.71
C PRO A 124 3.54 -7.37 10.60
N GLN A 125 3.13 -8.18 9.63
CA GLN A 125 2.28 -7.70 8.57
C GLN A 125 0.89 -7.47 9.15
N PRO A 126 0.32 -6.28 8.97
CA PRO A 126 -0.97 -6.00 9.57
C PRO A 126 -2.12 -6.51 8.71
N SER A 127 -3.16 -7.03 9.36
CA SER A 127 -4.44 -7.41 8.75
C SER A 127 -5.37 -6.21 8.49
N MET A 128 -4.97 -5.00 8.88
CA MET A 128 -5.84 -3.82 8.84
C MET A 128 -5.92 -3.20 7.44
N SER A 129 -7.15 -2.97 7.00
CA SER A 129 -7.44 -2.19 5.79
C SER A 129 -7.34 -0.68 6.07
N VAL A 130 -7.32 0.12 5.01
CA VAL A 130 -7.26 1.59 5.10
C VAL A 130 -8.57 2.18 4.59
N CYS A 131 -9.10 3.17 5.29
CA CYS A 131 -10.24 3.96 4.82
C CYS A 131 -9.82 4.80 3.60
N PHE A 132 -10.49 4.66 2.46
CA PHE A 132 -10.07 5.32 1.21
C PHE A 132 -10.30 6.84 1.21
N HIS A 133 -11.14 7.34 2.12
CA HIS A 133 -11.34 8.79 2.29
C HIS A 133 -10.29 9.41 3.22
N THR A 134 -10.20 8.90 4.45
CA THR A 134 -9.36 9.49 5.52
C THR A 134 -7.93 8.98 5.50
N LEU A 135 -7.68 7.85 4.84
CA LEU A 135 -6.42 7.09 4.92
C LEU A 135 -6.07 6.61 6.34
N ASN A 136 -7.04 6.57 7.24
CA ASN A 136 -6.88 6.00 8.57
C ASN A 136 -7.01 4.47 8.52
N PHE A 137 -6.31 3.79 9.43
CA PHE A 137 -6.47 2.35 9.60
C PHE A 137 -7.84 2.01 10.12
N ILE A 138 -8.37 0.93 9.57
CA ILE A 138 -9.63 0.34 9.99
C ILE A 138 -9.28 -0.71 11.05
N GLY A 139 -9.59 -0.38 12.31
CA GLY A 139 -9.46 -1.31 13.42
C GLY A 139 -10.58 -2.36 13.43
N PRO A 140 -10.42 -3.47 14.18
CA PRO A 140 -11.39 -4.57 14.21
C PRO A 140 -12.79 -4.16 14.71
N ALA A 141 -12.89 -3.14 15.57
CA ALA A 141 -14.15 -2.62 16.09
C ALA A 141 -14.78 -1.52 15.19
N SER A 142 -14.13 -1.16 14.08
CA SER A 142 -14.61 -0.06 13.23
C SER A 142 -15.80 -0.49 12.37
N VAL A 143 -16.87 0.31 12.39
CA VAL A 143 -17.98 0.15 11.44
C VAL A 143 -17.51 0.61 10.07
N THR A 144 -17.43 -0.34 9.13
CA THR A 144 -17.01 -0.08 7.75
C THR A 144 -18.18 -0.16 6.79
N LEU A 145 -18.07 0.63 5.72
CA LEU A 145 -18.97 0.60 4.58
C LEU A 145 -18.15 0.26 3.35
N LYS A 146 -18.58 -0.77 2.62
CA LYS A 146 -17.91 -1.21 1.38
C LYS A 146 -18.72 -0.75 0.17
N CYS A 147 -18.03 -0.34 -0.88
CA CYS A 147 -18.71 -0.04 -2.13
C CYS A 147 -19.14 -1.34 -2.82
N SER A 148 -20.38 -1.39 -3.33
CA SER A 148 -20.92 -2.55 -4.06
C SER A 148 -20.19 -2.89 -5.38
N VAL A 149 -19.55 -1.89 -6.00
CA VAL A 149 -18.94 -2.01 -7.33
C VAL A 149 -17.40 -2.08 -7.31
N CYS A 150 -16.76 -1.56 -6.27
CA CYS A 150 -15.31 -1.34 -6.29
C CYS A 150 -14.69 -1.62 -4.92
N PRO A 151 -13.36 -1.83 -4.82
CA PRO A 151 -12.74 -2.28 -3.58
C PRO A 151 -12.65 -1.20 -2.49
N ALA A 152 -13.27 -0.04 -2.68
CA ALA A 152 -13.20 1.06 -1.71
C ALA A 152 -13.92 0.70 -0.41
N ILE A 153 -13.23 0.97 0.71
CA ILE A 153 -13.73 0.78 2.06
C ILE A 153 -13.70 2.14 2.78
N PHE A 154 -14.78 2.46 3.48
CA PHE A 154 -14.95 3.71 4.21
C PHE A 154 -15.29 3.44 5.67
N LEU A 155 -14.92 4.36 6.55
CA LEU A 155 -15.37 4.36 7.94
C LEU A 155 -16.70 5.10 8.04
N ALA A 156 -17.71 4.50 8.67
CA ALA A 156 -18.97 5.20 8.92
C ALA A 156 -18.76 6.47 9.77
N ALA A 157 -17.82 6.41 10.72
CA ALA A 157 -17.41 7.55 11.55
C ALA A 157 -16.83 8.74 10.76
N ALA A 158 -16.45 8.55 9.49
CA ALA A 158 -16.00 9.63 8.61
C ALA A 158 -17.17 10.37 7.91
N GLY A 159 -18.40 10.21 8.41
CA GLY A 159 -19.60 10.85 7.86
C GLY A 159 -20.25 10.10 6.70
N TYR A 160 -19.81 8.87 6.43
CA TYR A 160 -20.40 8.03 5.41
C TYR A 160 -21.54 7.19 5.99
N ASN A 161 -22.60 7.00 5.21
CA ASN A 161 -23.72 6.16 5.58
C ASN A 161 -24.04 5.11 4.51
N ARG A 162 -24.81 4.08 4.92
CA ARG A 162 -25.40 3.13 3.97
C ARG A 162 -26.31 3.90 3.03
N THR A 163 -26.36 3.50 1.76
CA THR A 163 -27.14 4.15 0.66
C THR A 163 -26.49 5.35 -0.02
N GLN A 164 -25.43 5.95 0.54
CA GLN A 164 -24.66 6.98 -0.17
C GLN A 164 -23.95 6.41 -1.40
N ARG A 165 -23.84 7.22 -2.46
CA ARG A 165 -23.01 6.89 -3.62
C ARG A 165 -21.54 6.89 -3.23
N CYS A 166 -20.79 5.89 -3.71
CA CYS A 166 -19.37 5.78 -3.45
C CYS A 166 -18.62 7.00 -4.01
N PRO A 167 -17.85 7.74 -3.19
CA PRO A 167 -17.10 8.91 -3.65
C PRO A 167 -15.89 8.52 -4.52
N CYS A 168 -15.49 7.24 -4.54
CA CYS A 168 -14.37 6.78 -5.36
C CYS A 168 -14.79 6.48 -6.80
N CYS A 169 -15.85 5.69 -6.99
CA CYS A 169 -16.26 5.29 -8.34
C CYS A 169 -17.49 6.05 -8.86
N HIS A 170 -18.27 6.69 -8.00
CA HIS A 170 -19.56 7.33 -8.28
C HIS A 170 -20.64 6.40 -8.88
N LEU A 171 -20.35 5.11 -9.04
CA LEU A 171 -21.23 4.09 -9.61
C LEU A 171 -21.88 3.21 -8.54
N GLY A 172 -21.09 2.75 -7.58
CA GLY A 172 -21.57 1.87 -6.52
C GLY A 172 -22.20 2.62 -5.35
N VAL A 173 -22.89 1.87 -4.50
CA VAL A 173 -23.51 2.34 -3.27
C VAL A 173 -22.75 1.76 -2.09
N LEU A 174 -22.67 2.53 -1.00
CA LEU A 174 -22.06 2.11 0.26
C LEU A 174 -23.02 1.20 1.03
N MET A 175 -22.52 0.02 1.44
CA MET A 175 -23.26 -1.02 2.18
C MET A 175 -22.52 -1.43 3.46
#